data_AF-A0A2I0Q6M7-F1
#
_entry.id   AF-A0A2I0Q6M7-F1
#
_cell.length_a   1.000
_cell.length_b   1.000
_cell.length_c   1.000
_cell.angle_alpha   90.00
_cell.angle_beta   90.00
_cell.angle_gamma   90.00
#
_symmetry.space_group_name_H-M   'P 1'
#
loop_
_entity.id
_entity.type
_entity.pdbx_description
1 polymer ?
#
loop_
_entity_poly.entity_id
_entity_poly.type
_entity_poly.pdbx_seq_one_letter_code
_entity_poly.pdbx_strand_id
1 'polypeptide(L)'
;RISLLREALWAFQKSPIIGVGLMNTRTVFTEHLTNAQYMNVHNDYINIVSDMGLVGLGLFLSLVFTVMYADGFRIPDIHQKEVLWTSFATRCMIVSILVYMLFIDTYTSPFF
;
A
#
# COMPACT_ATOMS: atom_id res chain seq x y z
N ARG A 1 3.37 -15.47 13.59
CA ARG A 1 2.39 -14.36 13.41
C ARG A 1 2.79 -13.13 14.22
N ILE A 2 3.00 -13.22 15.55
CA ILE A 2 3.57 -12.13 16.35
C ILE A 2 5.00 -11.77 15.89
N SER A 3 5.78 -12.77 15.47
CA SER A 3 7.10 -12.56 14.86
C SER A 3 7.04 -11.66 13.62
N LEU A 4 6.12 -11.91 12.68
CA LEU A 4 5.95 -11.10 11.46
C LEU A 4 5.56 -9.65 11.77
N LEU A 5 4.69 -9.44 12.76
CA LEU A 5 4.35 -8.10 13.23
C LEU A 5 5.58 -7.38 13.80
N ARG A 6 6.40 -8.08 14.60
CA ARG A 6 7.63 -7.53 15.15
C ARG A 6 8.63 -7.14 14.06
N GLU A 7 8.83 -8.00 13.06
CA GLU A 7 9.73 -7.71 11.94
C GLU A 7 9.23 -6.53 11.09
N ALA A 8 7.93 -6.45 10.83
CA ALA A 8 7.36 -5.32 10.10
C ALA A 8 7.48 -3.99 10.87
N LEU A 9 7.29 -4.03 12.19
CA LEU A 9 7.54 -2.88 13.05
C LEU A 9 9.02 -2.49 13.06
N TRP A 10 9.93 -3.46 13.06
CA TRP A 10 11.36 -3.20 12.97
C TRP A 10 11.76 -2.58 11.62
N ALA A 11 11.21 -3.08 10.51
CA ALA A 11 11.42 -2.54 9.17
C ALA A 11 10.92 -1.09 9.09
N PHE A 12 9.73 -0.82 9.65
CA PHE A 12 9.20 0.54 9.77
C PHE A 12 10.09 1.44 10.64
N GLN A 13 10.60 0.94 11.78
CA GLN A 13 11.51 1.72 12.62
C GLN A 13 12.80 2.12 11.91
N LYS A 14 13.29 1.29 10.98
CA LYS A 14 14.49 1.60 10.18
C LYS A 14 14.25 2.69 9.13
N SER A 15 13.09 2.69 8.49
CA SER A 15 12.72 3.67 7.47
C SER A 15 11.25 4.09 7.63
N PRO A 16 10.93 4.96 8.60
CA PRO A 16 9.53 5.27 8.92
C PRO A 16 8.87 6.17 7.87
N ILE A 17 9.65 6.97 7.15
CA ILE A 17 9.12 7.94 6.18
C ILE A 17 8.83 7.26 4.85
N ILE A 18 9.81 6.55 4.28
CA ILE A 18 9.79 6.04 2.90
C ILE A 18 9.55 4.52 2.85
N GLY A 19 9.74 3.81 3.97
CA GLY A 19 9.66 2.34 4.01
C GLY A 19 10.94 1.68 3.48
N VAL A 20 10.93 0.34 3.41
CA VAL A 20 12.07 -0.47 2.91
C VAL A 20 12.02 -0.73 1.40
N GLY A 21 10.99 -0.22 0.72
CA GLY A 21 10.74 -0.41 -0.70
C GLY A 21 9.67 -1.46 -0.99
N LEU A 22 8.99 -1.30 -2.13
CA LEU A 22 7.91 -2.21 -2.53
C LEU A 22 8.43 -3.64 -2.64
N MET A 23 7.71 -4.56 -2.01
CA MET A 23 8.03 -6.00 -1.98
C MET A 23 9.38 -6.35 -1.32
N ASN A 24 10.16 -5.38 -0.85
CA ASN A 24 11.44 -5.63 -0.18
C ASN A 24 11.27 -6.17 1.25
N THR A 25 10.11 -5.96 1.87
CA THR A 25 9.79 -6.58 3.17
C THR A 25 9.94 -8.09 3.15
N ARG A 26 9.62 -8.75 2.04
CA ARG A 26 9.86 -10.19 1.89
C ARG A 26 11.34 -10.52 2.01
N THR A 27 12.20 -9.80 1.31
CA THR A 27 13.66 -10.00 1.36
C THR A 27 14.20 -9.78 2.78
N VAL A 28 13.81 -8.67 3.40
CA VAL A 28 14.23 -8.30 4.77
C VAL A 28 13.78 -9.33 5.81
N PHE A 29 12.55 -9.84 5.69
CA PHE A 29 12.03 -10.86 6.63
C PHE A 29 12.65 -12.24 6.41
N THR A 30 13.05 -12.57 5.18
CA THR A 30 13.70 -13.84 4.87
C THR A 30 15.12 -13.91 5.47
N GLU A 31 15.81 -12.77 5.57
CA GLU A 31 17.11 -12.67 6.25
C GLU A 31 17.00 -12.86 7.77
N HIS A 32 15.92 -12.35 8.39
CA HIS A 32 15.75 -12.40 9.85
C HIS A 32 15.04 -13.68 10.33
N LEU A 33 14.28 -14.35 9.47
CA LEU A 33 13.57 -15.58 9.79
C LEU A 33 14.22 -16.77 9.06
N THR A 34 15.22 -17.36 9.69
CA THR A 34 16.03 -18.50 9.19
C THR A 34 15.26 -19.76 8.77
N ASN A 35 13.94 -19.82 8.96
CA ASN A 35 13.10 -20.96 8.57
C ASN A 35 11.63 -20.59 8.25
N ALA A 36 11.31 -19.33 8.03
CA ALA A 36 9.92 -18.98 7.73
C ALA A 36 9.61 -19.24 6.26
N GLN A 37 9.00 -20.40 5.99
CA GLN A 37 8.16 -20.62 4.82
C GLN A 37 7.43 -19.32 4.49
N TYR A 38 7.66 -18.76 3.29
CA TYR A 38 7.00 -17.60 2.69
C TYR A 38 5.66 -17.24 3.34
N MET A 39 5.70 -16.58 4.49
CA MET A 39 4.49 -16.20 5.19
C MET A 39 4.22 -14.77 4.78
N ASN A 40 3.43 -14.64 3.72
CA ASN A 40 2.73 -13.39 3.44
C ASN A 40 2.16 -12.85 4.75
N VAL A 41 2.57 -11.64 5.13
CA VAL A 41 1.94 -10.94 6.23
C VAL A 41 0.48 -10.82 5.85
N HIS A 42 -0.40 -11.45 6.63
CA HIS A 42 -1.83 -11.51 6.34
C HIS A 42 -2.52 -10.14 6.40
N ASN A 43 -1.81 -9.12 6.91
CA ASN A 43 -2.32 -7.79 7.08
C ASN A 43 -1.67 -6.87 6.05
N ASP A 44 -2.44 -6.52 5.02
CA ASP A 44 -1.98 -5.65 3.93
C ASP A 44 -1.64 -4.23 4.40
N TYR A 45 -2.27 -3.74 5.47
CA TYR A 45 -1.91 -2.44 6.06
C TYR A 45 -0.50 -2.45 6.63
N ILE A 46 -0.10 -3.57 7.25
CA ILE A 46 1.26 -3.74 7.74
C ILE A 46 2.23 -3.75 6.57
N ASN A 47 1.92 -4.46 5.49
CA ASN A 47 2.75 -4.48 4.28
C ASN A 47 2.94 -3.07 3.70
N ILE A 48 1.86 -2.29 3.55
CA ILE A 48 1.92 -0.91 3.04
C ILE A 48 2.82 -0.05 3.91
N VAL A 49 2.66 -0.12 5.24
CA VAL A 49 3.47 0.68 6.18
C VAL A 49 4.94 0.26 6.16
N SER A 50 5.24 -1.03 6.09
CA SER A 50 6.63 -1.48 6.06
C SER A 50 7.31 -1.22 4.72
N ASP A 51 6.60 -1.39 3.59
CA ASP A 51 7.16 -1.19 2.24
C ASP A 51 7.32 0.29 1.89
N MET A 52 6.34 1.13 2.26
CA MET A 52 6.22 2.51 1.77
C MET A 52 6.24 3.57 2.88
N GLY A 53 6.33 3.17 4.16
CA GLY A 53 6.38 4.08 5.30
C GLY A 53 5.12 4.92 5.48
N LEU A 54 5.28 6.03 6.20
CA LEU A 54 4.23 7.02 6.42
C LEU A 54 3.75 7.68 5.11
N VAL A 55 4.63 7.82 4.12
CA VAL A 55 4.26 8.40 2.82
C VAL A 55 3.26 7.51 2.10
N GLY A 56 3.55 6.22 1.97
CA GLY A 56 2.60 5.28 1.35
C GLY A 56 1.31 5.12 2.15
N LEU A 57 1.40 5.08 3.48
CA LEU A 57 0.21 5.07 4.33
C LEU A 57 -0.64 6.33 4.12
N GLY A 58 -0.03 7.51 4.05
CA GLY A 58 -0.70 8.78 3.81
C GLY A 58 -1.39 8.83 2.45
N LEU A 59 -0.73 8.32 1.39
CA LEU A 59 -1.33 8.19 0.06
C LEU A 59 -2.49 7.21 0.04
N PHE A 60 -2.36 6.07 0.72
CA PHE A 60 -3.44 5.11 0.84
C PHE A 60 -4.64 5.70 1.59
N LEU A 61 -4.41 6.34 2.74
CA LEU A 61 -5.46 6.96 3.52
C LEU A 61 -6.11 8.14 2.80
N SER A 62 -5.34 8.94 2.05
CA SER A 62 -5.91 10.03 1.26
C SER A 62 -6.78 9.52 0.11
N LEU A 63 -6.43 8.38 -0.49
CA LEU A 63 -7.30 7.70 -1.45
C LEU A 63 -8.59 7.22 -0.76
N VAL A 64 -8.49 6.48 0.35
CA VAL A 64 -9.66 6.01 1.12
C VAL A 64 -10.54 7.18 1.52
N PHE A 65 -9.94 8.28 1.98
CA PHE A 65 -10.66 9.51 2.32
C PHE A 65 -11.33 10.11 1.09
N THR A 66 -10.62 10.28 -0.02
CA THR A 66 -11.19 10.84 -1.26
C THR A 66 -12.35 10.00 -1.76
N VAL A 67 -12.24 8.68 -1.68
CA VAL A 67 -13.31 7.72 -1.97
C VAL A 67 -14.51 7.96 -1.05
N MET A 68 -14.30 7.95 0.26
CA MET A 68 -15.37 8.09 1.23
C MET A 68 -16.06 9.47 1.16
N TYR A 69 -15.34 10.53 0.80
CA TYR A 69 -15.86 11.89 0.72
C TYR A 69 -16.39 12.25 -0.68
N ALA A 70 -15.86 11.67 -1.75
CA ALA A 70 -16.42 11.82 -3.09
C ALA A 70 -17.76 11.09 -3.22
N ASP A 71 -17.90 9.96 -2.53
CA ASP A 71 -19.11 9.14 -2.57
C ASP A 71 -20.04 9.36 -1.36
N GLY A 72 -19.57 9.95 -0.25
CA GLY A 72 -20.38 10.23 0.96
C GLY A 72 -20.97 11.63 0.94
N PHE A 73 -22.30 11.86 0.92
CA PHE A 73 -23.39 11.21 1.64
C PHE A 73 -24.67 11.04 0.81
N ARG A 74 -24.58 11.12 -0.52
CA ARG A 74 -25.77 11.04 -1.37
C ARG A 74 -26.01 9.60 -1.76
N ILE A 75 -27.06 8.99 -1.23
CA ILE A 75 -27.59 7.71 -1.73
C ILE A 75 -27.97 7.97 -3.21
N PRO A 76 -27.19 7.47 -4.19
CA PRO A 76 -27.50 7.74 -5.59
C PRO A 76 -28.67 6.86 -6.01
N ASP A 77 -29.55 7.39 -6.86
CA ASP A 77 -30.56 6.59 -7.56
C ASP A 77 -29.89 5.44 -8.32
N ILE A 78 -30.61 4.32 -8.49
CA ILE A 78 -30.07 3.07 -9.06
C ILE A 78 -29.34 3.29 -10.41
N HIS A 79 -29.82 4.21 -11.26
CA HIS A 79 -29.17 4.57 -12.52
C HIS A 79 -27.89 5.40 -12.36
N GLN A 80 -27.81 6.25 -11.33
CA GLN A 80 -26.60 7.03 -11.05
C GLN A 80 -25.50 6.18 -10.43
N LYS A 81 -25.84 5.05 -9.80
CA LYS A 81 -24.87 4.12 -9.20
C LYS A 81 -23.87 3.59 -10.23
N GLU A 82 -24.30 3.17 -11.42
CA GLU A 82 -23.38 2.60 -12.42
C GLU A 82 -22.33 3.61 -12.91
N VAL A 83 -22.74 4.86 -13.12
CA VAL A 83 -21.83 5.95 -13.49
C VAL A 83 -20.89 6.30 -12.33
N LEU A 84 -21.37 6.23 -11.09
CA LEU A 84 -20.55 6.46 -9.90
C LEU A 84 -19.48 5.36 -9.74
N TRP A 85 -19.87 4.09 -9.85
CA TRP A 85 -18.97 2.93 -9.76
C TRP A 85 -17.92 2.92 -10.86
N THR A 86 -18.27 3.31 -12.09
CA THR A 86 -17.30 3.43 -13.19
C THR A 86 -16.34 4.59 -12.95
N SER A 87 -16.81 5.78 -12.54
CA SER A 87 -15.93 6.91 -12.19
C SER A 87 -14.99 6.56 -11.04
N PHE A 88 -15.50 5.85 -10.03
CA PHE A 88 -14.74 5.33 -8.91
C PHE A 88 -13.63 4.38 -9.37
N ALA A 89 -13.98 3.36 -10.16
CA ALA A 89 -13.02 2.40 -10.69
C ALA A 89 -11.94 3.08 -11.54
N THR A 90 -12.32 4.06 -12.37
CA THR A 90 -11.35 4.84 -13.18
C THR A 90 -10.39 5.64 -12.31
N ARG A 91 -10.87 6.29 -11.24
CA ARG A 91 -10.00 7.06 -10.32
C ARG A 91 -9.04 6.13 -9.57
N CYS A 92 -9.52 5.01 -9.05
CA CYS A 92 -8.68 4.01 -8.40
C CYS A 92 -7.64 3.44 -9.36
N MET A 93 -8.01 3.18 -10.62
CA MET A 93 -7.09 2.71 -11.66
C MET A 93 -6.00 3.74 -11.96
N ILE A 94 -6.36 5.02 -12.16
CA ILE A 94 -5.39 6.08 -12.44
C ILE A 94 -4.41 6.24 -11.27
N VAL A 95 -4.91 6.26 -10.03
CA VAL A 95 -4.03 6.34 -8.85
C VAL A 95 -3.12 5.13 -8.76
N SER A 96 -3.63 3.93 -9.02
CA SER A 96 -2.83 2.70 -9.04
C SER A 96 -1.71 2.76 -10.08
N ILE A 97 -1.99 3.30 -11.28
CA ILE A 97 -0.99 3.49 -12.33
C ILE A 97 0.07 4.52 -11.91
N LEU A 98 -0.33 5.64 -11.31
CA LEU A 98 0.61 6.67 -10.85
C LEU A 98 1.51 6.16 -9.73
N VAL A 99 0.96 5.40 -8.78
CA VAL A 99 1.74 4.74 -7.72
C VAL A 99 2.68 3.70 -8.35
N TYR A 100 2.19 2.87 -9.28
CA TYR A 100 3.02 1.88 -9.95
C TYR A 100 4.19 2.52 -10.71
N MET A 101 3.96 3.61 -11.45
CA MET A 101 4.99 4.36 -12.17
C MET A 101 6.01 4.99 -11.23
N LEU A 102 5.56 5.69 -10.18
CA LEU A 102 6.46 6.35 -9.22
C LEU A 102 7.37 5.34 -8.54
N PHE A 103 6.83 4.19 -8.14
CA PHE A 103 7.60 3.22 -7.37
C PHE A 103 8.45 2.32 -8.27
N ILE A 104 7.98 1.88 -9.44
CA ILE A 104 8.85 1.10 -10.32
C ILE A 104 10.02 1.92 -10.81
N ASP A 105 9.82 3.15 -11.27
CA ASP A 105 10.96 3.96 -11.72
C ASP A 105 11.94 4.23 -10.58
N THR A 106 11.44 4.43 -9.35
CA THR A 106 12.31 4.66 -8.19
C THR A 106 13.09 3.41 -7.78
N TYR A 107 12.48 2.22 -7.85
CA TYR A 107 13.08 0.97 -7.35
C TYR A 107 13.69 0.06 -8.44
N THR A 108 13.52 0.38 -9.73
CA THR A 108 14.16 -0.32 -10.86
C THR A 108 15.19 0.53 -11.61
N SER A 109 15.32 1.81 -11.24
CA SER A 109 16.42 2.67 -11.68
C SER A 109 17.76 2.09 -11.24
N PRO A 110 18.77 1.97 -12.14
CA PRO A 110 20.08 1.39 -11.84
C PRO A 110 20.95 2.22 -10.88
N PHE A 111 20.41 3.32 -10.35
CA PHE A 111 21.09 4.24 -9.43
C PHE A 111 20.68 4.06 -7.96
N PHE A 112 19.86 3.04 -7.65
CA PHE A 112 19.57 2.56 -6.31
C PHE A 112 19.82 1.04 -6.19
#